data_AF-A0A8T5SZ38-F1
#
_entry.id   AF-A0A8T5SZ38-F1
#
_cell.length_a   1.000
_cell.length_b   1.000
_cell.length_c   1.000
_cell.angle_alpha   90.00
_cell.angle_beta   90.00
_cell.angle_gamma   90.00
#
_symmetry.space_group_name_H-M   'P 1'
#
loop_
_entity.id
_entity.type
_entity.pdbx_description
1 polymer ?
#
loop_
_entity_poly.entity_id
_entity_poly.type
_entity_poly.pdbx_seq_one_letter_code
_entity_poly.pdbx_strand_id
1 'polypeptide(L)'
;QLNEEGIQANHLHIKYISPFHAEEVEKILLNSKRKLIVEQNFTGQLRDFIRMKTGVLIEHKLLRWDGEPIVPSQIVGKVKEVVKNE
;
A
#
# COMPACT_ATOMS: atom_id res chain seq x y z
N GLN A 1 -16.06 1.72 -8.39
CA GLN A 1 -14.96 2.48 -9.01
C GLN A 1 -13.91 1.57 -9.67
N LEU A 2 -12.92 0.99 -8.96
CA LEU A 2 -11.87 0.19 -9.64
C LEU A 2 -12.41 -1.05 -10.38
N ASN A 3 -13.28 -1.82 -9.73
CA ASN A 3 -13.89 -3.01 -10.33
C ASN A 3 -14.77 -2.67 -11.54
N GLU A 4 -15.45 -1.51 -11.53
CA GLU A 4 -16.26 -1.03 -12.67
C GLU A 4 -15.40 -0.74 -13.91
N GLU A 5 -14.12 -0.42 -13.69
CA GLU A 5 -13.12 -0.18 -14.74
C GLU A 5 -12.27 -1.43 -15.05
N GLY A 6 -12.67 -2.60 -14.54
CA GLY A 6 -11.96 -3.87 -14.75
C GLY A 6 -10.62 -3.99 -14.03
N ILE A 7 -10.29 -3.06 -13.13
CA ILE A 7 -9.05 -3.09 -12.34
C ILE A 7 -9.28 -3.95 -11.10
N GLN A 8 -8.70 -5.15 -11.09
CA GLN A 8 -8.68 -6.02 -9.91
C GLN A 8 -7.58 -5.59 -8.94
N ALA A 9 -7.95 -5.36 -7.68
CA ALA A 9 -7.04 -5.00 -6.60
C ALA A 9 -7.40 -5.76 -5.32
N ASN A 10 -6.39 -6.11 -4.53
CA ASN A 10 -6.53 -6.61 -3.18
C ASN A 10 -6.21 -5.49 -2.17
N HIS A 11 -6.58 -5.70 -0.90
CA HIS A 11 -6.29 -4.75 0.18
C HIS A 11 -5.81 -5.51 1.42
N LEU A 12 -4.65 -5.11 1.96
CA LEU A 12 -4.07 -5.63 3.18
C LEU A 12 -4.00 -4.52 4.23
N HIS A 13 -4.81 -4.65 5.28
CA HIS A 13 -4.80 -3.72 6.41
C HIS A 13 -3.91 -4.28 7.54
N ILE A 14 -2.82 -3.61 7.87
CA ILE A 14 -1.97 -3.97 9.02
C ILE A 14 -2.64 -3.53 10.32
N LYS A 15 -3.26 -4.48 11.02
CA LYS A 15 -3.99 -4.20 12.27
C LYS A 15 -3.09 -4.10 13.51
N TYR A 16 -2.00 -4.87 13.54
CA TYR A 16 -1.08 -4.94 14.68
C TYR A 16 0.34 -4.62 14.22
N ILE A 17 0.94 -3.60 14.84
CA ILE A 17 2.37 -3.27 14.68
C ILE A 17 3.23 -4.15 15.58
N SER A 18 2.68 -4.59 16.72
CA SER A 18 3.33 -5.51 17.64
C SER A 18 2.29 -6.41 18.32
N PRO A 19 2.42 -7.75 18.25
CA PRO A 19 3.38 -8.46 17.41
C PRO A 19 3.09 -8.23 15.91
N PHE A 20 4.15 -8.10 15.11
CA PHE A 20 4.04 -7.98 13.65
C PHE A 20 4.10 -9.37 13.00
N HIS A 21 3.07 -9.70 12.23
CA HIS A 21 2.91 -10.98 11.53
C HIS A 21 3.76 -11.00 10.24
N ALA A 22 5.09 -11.03 10.39
CA ALA A 22 6.02 -10.83 9.29
C ALA A 22 5.87 -11.87 8.17
N GLU A 23 5.76 -13.15 8.53
CA GLU A 23 5.68 -14.25 7.56
C GLU A 23 4.41 -14.18 6.70
N GLU A 24 3.26 -13.89 7.31
CA GLU A 24 1.99 -13.76 6.61
C GLU A 24 2.00 -12.53 5.69
N VAL A 25 2.48 -11.40 6.19
CA VAL A 25 2.57 -10.16 5.39
C VAL A 25 3.52 -10.36 4.22
N GLU A 26 4.68 -10.99 4.42
CA GLU A 26 5.62 -11.33 3.34
C GLU A 26 4.96 -12.18 2.26
N LYS A 27 4.33 -13.30 2.64
CA LYS A 27 3.64 -14.22 1.71
C LYS A 27 2.57 -13.49 0.89
N ILE A 28 1.78 -12.62 1.51
CA ILE A 28 0.75 -11.84 0.80
C ILE A 28 1.40 -10.87 -0.19
N LEU A 29 2.43 -10.14 0.23
CA LEU A 29 3.08 -9.13 -0.60
C LEU A 29 3.85 -9.73 -1.78
N LEU A 30 4.46 -10.90 -1.63
CA LEU A 30 5.17 -11.60 -2.72
C LEU A 30 4.22 -12.11 -3.82
N ASN A 31 2.96 -12.41 -3.49
CA ASN A 31 1.94 -12.82 -4.46
C ASN A 31 1.33 -11.64 -5.24
N SER A 32 1.60 -10.40 -4.84
CA SER A 32 1.09 -9.21 -5.51
C SER A 32 2.06 -8.72 -6.59
N LYS A 33 1.58 -8.59 -7.82
CA LYS A 33 2.33 -8.05 -8.97
C LYS A 33 2.80 -6.61 -8.73
N ARG A 34 1.93 -5.80 -8.14
CA ARG A 34 2.16 -4.37 -7.86
C ARG A 34 1.80 -4.09 -6.41
N LYS A 35 2.65 -3.34 -5.72
CA LYS A 35 2.51 -3.01 -4.30
C LYS A 35 2.40 -1.51 -4.13
N LEU A 36 1.27 -1.06 -3.61
CA LEU A 36 1.03 0.35 -3.27
C LEU A 36 0.73 0.43 -1.77
N ILE A 37 1.51 1.24 -1.06
CA ILE A 37 1.19 1.58 0.33
C ILE A 37 0.52 2.95 0.42
N VAL A 38 -0.46 3.05 1.30
CA VAL A 38 -1.22 4.28 1.55
C VAL A 38 -1.03 4.64 3.01
N GLU A 39 -0.41 5.79 3.28
CA GLU A 39 -0.11 6.22 4.65
C GLU A 39 -0.29 7.72 4.83
N GLN A 40 -0.74 8.12 6.02
CA GLN A 40 -0.80 9.51 6.43
C GLN A 40 0.44 9.92 7.23
N ASN A 41 1.59 9.93 6.57
CA ASN A 41 2.82 10.52 7.11
C ASN A 41 3.74 10.97 5.97
N PHE A 42 4.79 11.73 6.34
CA PHE A 42 5.72 12.33 5.37
C PHE A 42 6.74 11.33 4.80
N THR A 43 7.23 10.39 5.61
CA THR A 43 8.42 9.58 5.27
C THR A 43 8.10 8.19 4.70
N GLY A 44 6.90 7.65 4.98
CA GLY A 44 6.51 6.27 4.69
C GLY A 44 6.98 5.30 5.77
N GLN A 45 6.64 5.60 7.02
CA GLN A 45 7.15 4.85 8.18
C GLN A 45 6.71 3.38 8.17
N LEU A 46 5.46 3.09 7.82
CA LEU A 46 4.98 1.70 7.75
C LEU A 46 5.63 0.96 6.57
N ARG A 47 5.85 1.62 5.43
CA ARG A 47 6.61 1.05 4.30
C ARG A 47 7.98 0.56 4.74
N ASP A 48 8.72 1.41 5.44
CA ASP A 48 10.08 1.09 5.88
C ASP A 48 10.07 0.04 6.99
N PHE A 49 9.07 0.07 7.87
CA PHE A 49 8.85 -0.97 8.88
C PHE A 49 8.55 -2.33 8.25
N ILE A 50 7.66 -2.40 7.26
CA ILE A 50 7.36 -3.63 6.51
C ILE A 50 8.65 -4.14 5.87
N ARG A 51 9.39 -3.29 5.15
CA ARG A 51 10.66 -3.67 4.54
C ARG A 51 11.67 -4.20 5.57
N MET A 52 11.78 -3.57 6.73
CA MET A 52 12.66 -4.03 7.81
C MET A 52 12.25 -5.40 8.36
N LYS A 53 10.94 -5.69 8.43
CA LYS A 53 10.41 -6.94 9.00
C LYS A 53 10.33 -8.10 8.00
N THR A 54 10.14 -7.81 6.72
CA THR A 54 9.88 -8.83 5.68
C THR A 54 10.91 -8.84 4.56
N GLY A 55 11.78 -7.83 4.47
CA GLY A 55 12.67 -7.63 3.32
C GLY A 55 11.98 -7.14 2.05
N VAL A 56 10.64 -7.14 1.99
CA VAL A 56 9.88 -6.78 0.78
C VAL A 56 9.87 -5.27 0.57
N LEU A 57 10.28 -4.83 -0.61
CA LEU A 57 10.12 -3.46 -1.06
C LEU A 57 8.71 -3.24 -1.62
N ILE A 58 8.07 -2.15 -1.21
CA ILE A 58 6.84 -1.62 -1.83
C ILE A 58 7.26 -0.39 -2.63
N GLU A 59 7.18 -0.49 -3.96
CA GLU A 59 7.71 0.52 -4.89
C GLU A 59 6.84 1.77 -4.93
N HIS A 60 5.52 1.59 -4.87
CA HIS A 60 4.57 2.68 -5.00
C HIS A 60 4.05 3.13 -3.62
N LYS A 61 3.89 4.45 -3.47
CA LYS A 61 3.43 5.06 -2.24
C LYS A 61 2.46 6.21 -2.50
N LEU A 62 1.42 6.30 -1.68
CA LEU A 62 0.56 7.46 -1.51
C LEU A 62 0.78 7.98 -0.09
N LEU A 63 1.56 9.05 0.02
CA LEU A 63 1.88 9.70 1.29
C LEU A 63 1.12 11.02 1.39
N ARG A 64 0.53 11.28 2.56
CA ARG A 64 -0.17 12.54 2.85
C ARG A 64 0.13 13.00 4.27
N TRP A 65 0.32 14.30 4.50
CA TRP A 65 0.76 14.85 5.79
C TRP A 65 0.24 16.28 6.04
N ASP A 66 -0.77 16.72 5.30
CA ASP A 66 -1.36 18.06 5.37
C ASP A 66 -2.46 18.20 6.45
N GLY A 67 -2.67 17.16 7.27
CA GLY A 67 -3.68 17.13 8.34
C GLY A 67 -5.07 16.67 7.89
N GLU A 68 -5.30 16.53 6.59
CA GLU A 68 -6.58 16.13 6.03
C GLU A 68 -6.65 14.61 5.77
N PRO A 69 -7.79 13.94 5.98
CA PRO A 69 -7.97 12.52 5.66
C PRO A 69 -7.67 12.18 4.19
N ILE A 70 -7.12 11.00 3.94
CA ILE A 70 -7.03 10.47 2.56
C ILE A 70 -8.43 10.11 2.10
N VAL A 71 -8.85 10.70 0.97
CA VAL A 71 -10.18 10.43 0.40
C VAL A 71 -10.12 9.30 -0.62
N PRO A 72 -11.22 8.53 -0.84
CA PRO A 72 -11.22 7.39 -1.76
C PRO A 72 -10.77 7.72 -3.19
N SER A 73 -11.12 8.92 -3.69
CA SER A 73 -10.73 9.36 -5.04
C SER A 73 -9.22 9.48 -5.22
N GLN A 74 -8.47 9.84 -4.17
CA GLN A 74 -7.00 9.91 -4.20
C GLN A 74 -6.39 8.53 -4.32
N ILE A 75 -6.93 7.54 -3.58
CA ILE A 75 -6.48 6.15 -3.66
C ILE A 75 -6.75 5.60 -5.07
N VAL A 76 -7.96 5.79 -5.57
CA VAL A 76 -8.34 5.34 -6.93
C VAL A 76 -7.46 6.00 -7.99
N GLY A 77 -7.22 7.30 -7.90
CA GLY A 77 -6.32 8.02 -8.81
C GLY A 77 -4.91 7.43 -8.79
N LYS A 78 -4.37 7.16 -7.59
CA LYS A 78 -3.03 6.59 -7.47
C LYS A 78 -2.95 5.16 -8.00
N VAL A 79 -3.96 4.32 -7.74
CA VAL A 79 -4.00 2.96 -8.29
C VAL A 79 -3.99 2.98 -9.83
N LYS A 80 -4.77 3.88 -10.45
CA LYS A 80 -4.78 4.02 -11.91
C LYS A 80 -3.45 4.49 -12.48
N GLU A 81 -2.76 5.41 -11.80
CA GLU A 81 -1.41 5.85 -12.17
C GLU A 81 -0.43 4.67 -12.15
N VAL A 82 -0.46 3.87 -11.07
CA VAL A 82 0.40 2.68 -10.91
C VAL A 82 0.13 1.62 -11.98
N VAL A 83 -1.12 1.43 -12.38
CA VAL A 83 -1.49 0.44 -13.42
C VAL A 83 -1.14 0.91 -14.84
N LYS A 84 -1.13 2.23 -15.10
CA LYS A 84 -0.86 2.81 -16.42
C LYS A 84 0.62 3.01 -16.75
N ASN A 85 1.48 3.14 -15.74
CA ASN A 85 2.91 3.42 -15.92
C ASN A 85 3.74 2.15 -16.22
N GLU A 86 3.10 1.14 -16.81
CA GLU A 86 3.67 -0.11 -17.36
C GLU A 86 3.10 -0.31 -18.78
#